data_AF-A0A1F4EGR1-F1
#
_entry.id   AF-A0A1F4EGR1-F1
#
_cell.length_a   1.000
_cell.length_b   1.000
_cell.length_c   1.000
_cell.angle_alpha   90.00
_cell.angle_beta   90.00
_cell.angle_gamma   90.00
#
_symmetry.space_group_name_H-M   'P 1'
#
loop_
_entity.id
_entity.type
_entity.pdbx_description
1 polymer ?
#
loop_
_entity_poly.entity_id
_entity_poly.type
_entity_poly.pdbx_seq_one_letter_code
_entity_poly.pdbx_strand_id
1 'polypeptide(L)'
;MDARALENRRGGRLKKKAKPFWERAYKGHAYWLGKRKLGRVTLLSDDKGKYHWEAAGRAGYSDELDKAKAAVELAVAAADKQLDLFQQINRDG
;
A
#
# COMPACT_ATOMS: atom_id res chain seq x y z
N MET A 1 -53.95 -6.37 8.94
CA MET A 1 -52.62 -6.01 9.45
C MET A 1 -51.65 -7.02 8.84
N ASP A 2 -50.96 -6.64 7.76
CA ASP A 2 -50.25 -7.58 6.88
C ASP A 2 -48.76 -7.73 7.22
N ALA A 3 -48.34 -8.99 7.32
CA ALA A 3 -47.02 -9.45 7.71
C ALA A 3 -46.02 -9.43 6.54
N ARG A 4 -45.65 -8.24 6.04
CA ARG A 4 -44.76 -8.16 4.87
C ARG A 4 -43.79 -6.96 4.82
N ALA A 5 -43.14 -6.63 5.94
CA ALA A 5 -42.11 -5.58 5.94
C ALA A 5 -40.91 -5.88 6.88
N LEU A 6 -40.48 -7.14 6.96
CA LEU A 6 -39.27 -7.57 7.68
C LEU A 6 -38.05 -7.79 6.76
N GLU A 7 -38.04 -7.19 5.56
CA GLU A 7 -36.93 -7.31 4.62
C GLU A 7 -36.11 -6.00 4.56
N ASN A 8 -35.37 -5.72 5.63
CA ASN A 8 -34.20 -4.84 5.50
C ASN A 8 -33.12 -5.17 6.54
N ARG A 9 -32.77 -6.45 6.65
CA ARG A 9 -31.54 -6.87 7.32
C ARG A 9 -30.44 -7.03 6.28
N ARG A 10 -29.30 -6.40 6.54
CA ARG A 10 -27.97 -6.57 5.92
C ARG A 10 -27.63 -5.67 4.73
N GLY A 11 -27.77 -4.35 4.90
CA GLY A 11 -26.90 -3.39 4.23
C GLY A 11 -25.47 -3.47 4.80
N GLY A 12 -24.73 -4.54 4.48
CA GLY A 12 -23.32 -4.64 4.81
C GLY A 12 -22.56 -3.52 4.11
N ARG A 13 -22.08 -2.52 4.85
CA ARG A 13 -21.18 -1.50 4.29
C ARG A 13 -19.97 -2.22 3.71
N LEU A 14 -19.89 -2.31 2.38
CA LEU A 14 -18.69 -2.75 1.68
C LEU A 14 -17.52 -1.96 2.28
N LYS A 15 -16.61 -2.65 2.98
CA LYS A 15 -15.42 -2.02 3.54
C LYS A 15 -14.65 -1.43 2.37
N LYS A 16 -14.76 -0.11 2.18
CA LYS A 16 -14.01 0.60 1.15
C LYS A 16 -12.54 0.25 1.37
N LYS A 17 -11.94 -0.48 0.43
CA LYS A 17 -10.50 -0.75 0.45
C LYS A 17 -9.82 0.63 0.56
N ALA A 18 -9.01 0.82 1.61
CA ALA A 18 -8.30 2.07 1.79
C ALA A 18 -7.52 2.35 0.50
N LYS A 19 -7.56 3.58 -0.01
CA LYS A 19 -6.71 3.96 -1.14
C LYS A 19 -5.32 4.24 -0.59
N PRO A 20 -4.26 3.71 -1.22
CA PRO A 20 -2.93 4.08 -0.81
C PRO A 20 -2.67 5.56 -1.12
N PHE A 21 -1.92 6.24 -0.27
CA PHE A 21 -1.60 7.66 -0.43
C PHE A 21 -0.18 7.97 0.02
N TRP A 22 0.37 9.03 -0.56
CA TRP A 22 1.66 9.59 -0.18
C TRP A 22 1.48 10.68 0.88
N GLU A 23 2.14 10.50 2.02
CA GLU A 23 2.30 11.52 3.04
C GLU A 23 3.65 12.23 2.83
N ARG A 24 3.63 13.56 2.85
CA ARG A 24 4.84 14.40 2.76
C ARG A 24 5.37 14.65 4.17
N ALA A 25 6.63 14.31 4.41
CA ALA A 25 7.36 14.68 5.63
C ALA A 25 8.59 15.54 5.26
N TYR A 26 9.20 16.16 6.27
CA TYR A 26 10.24 17.19 6.09
C TYR A 26 11.48 16.71 5.31
N LYS A 27 11.94 15.47 5.53
CA LYS A 27 13.11 14.86 4.84
C LYS A 27 12.78 13.59 4.07
N GLY A 28 11.49 13.27 3.91
CA GLY A 28 11.07 12.04 3.26
C GLY A 28 9.57 11.99 2.99
N HIS A 29 9.15 11.07 2.15
CA HIS A 29 7.77 10.79 1.82
C HIS A 29 7.43 9.38 2.30
N ALA A 30 6.27 9.17 2.90
CA ALA A 30 5.82 7.86 3.33
C ALA A 30 4.61 7.42 2.50
N TYR A 31 4.60 6.16 2.07
CA TYR A 31 3.48 5.57 1.36
C TYR A 31 2.65 4.75 2.35
N TRP A 32 1.37 5.07 2.45
CA TRP A 32 0.46 4.51 3.44
C TRP A 32 -0.75 3.87 2.80
N LEU A 33 -1.26 2.81 3.41
CA LEU A 33 -2.55 2.19 3.10
C LEU A 33 -3.38 2.07 4.38
N GLY A 34 -4.28 3.03 4.59
CA GLY A 34 -4.98 3.17 5.86
C GLY A 34 -3.99 3.46 7.00
N LYS A 35 -3.81 2.51 7.93
CA LYS A 35 -2.85 2.61 9.04
C LYS A 35 -1.53 1.87 8.78
N ARG A 36 -1.40 1.18 7.64
CA ARG A 36 -0.22 0.36 7.32
C ARG A 36 0.76 1.16 6.49
N LYS A 37 2.00 1.28 6.95
CA LYS A 37 3.10 1.85 6.16
C LYS A 37 3.56 0.83 5.12
N LEU A 38 3.50 1.21 3.86
CA LEU A 38 3.86 0.35 2.72
C LEU A 38 5.29 0.62 2.25
N GLY A 39 5.73 1.87 2.32
CA GLY A 39 7.08 2.25 1.95
C GLY A 39 7.44 3.67 2.38
N ARG A 40 8.68 4.06 2.09
CA ARG A 40 9.16 5.43 2.27
C ARG A 40 10.19 5.78 1.22
N VAL A 41 10.30 7.07 0.93
CA VAL A 41 11.39 7.68 0.16
C VAL A 41 12.05 8.72 1.05
N THR A 42 13.36 8.64 1.22
CA THR A 42 14.13 9.58 2.02
C THR A 42 15.13 10.29 1.11
N LEU A 43 15.20 11.61 1.21
CA LEU A 43 16.25 12.36 0.52
C LEU A 43 17.58 12.09 1.24
N LEU A 44 18.57 11.61 0.51
CA LEU A 44 19.93 11.47 1.03
C LEU A 44 20.70 12.75 0.74
N SER A 45 21.50 13.18 1.71
CA SER A 45 22.41 14.31 1.56
C SER A 45 23.77 13.89 0.95
N ASP A 46 23.89 12.67 0.43
CA ASP A 46 25.16 12.03 0.06
C ASP A 46 25.24 11.74 -1.44
N ASP A 47 26.47 11.58 -1.96
CA ASP A 47 26.80 11.46 -3.40
C ASP A 47 26.33 10.15 -4.06
N LYS A 48 25.91 9.16 -3.27
CA LYS A 48 25.52 7.81 -3.76
C LYS A 48 24.14 7.73 -4.45
N GLY A 49 23.35 8.80 -4.42
CA GLY A 49 22.04 8.85 -5.04
C GLY A 49 21.07 9.72 -4.24
N LYS A 50 20.36 10.61 -4.93
CA LYS A 50 19.58 11.68 -4.32
C LYS A 50 18.44 11.19 -3.43
N TYR A 51 17.79 10.08 -3.80
CA TYR A 51 16.66 9.52 -3.06
C TYR A 51 16.86 8.04 -2.76
N HIS A 52 16.84 7.69 -1.47
CA HIS A 52 16.71 6.31 -1.01
C HIS A 52 15.24 5.93 -0.92
N TRP A 53 14.87 4.74 -1.34
CA TRP A 53 13.51 4.23 -1.17
C TRP A 53 13.50 2.82 -0.59
N GLU A 54 12.48 2.54 0.22
CA GLU A 54 12.29 1.26 0.89
C GLU A 54 10.81 0.88 0.84
N ALA A 55 10.51 -0.34 0.40
CA ALA A 55 9.15 -0.85 0.34
C ALA A 55 9.13 -2.39 0.28
N ALA A 56 8.18 -3.00 0.99
CA ALA A 56 7.94 -4.45 0.96
C ALA A 56 9.21 -5.33 1.11
N GLY A 57 10.13 -4.95 2.02
CA GLY A 57 11.38 -5.67 2.26
C GLY A 57 12.47 -5.45 1.21
N ARG A 58 12.25 -4.57 0.23
CA ARG A 58 13.22 -4.13 -0.77
C ARG A 58 13.65 -2.69 -0.50
N ALA A 59 14.87 -2.36 -0.91
CA ALA A 59 15.42 -1.02 -0.84
C ALA A 59 16.23 -0.71 -2.10
N GLY A 60 16.37 0.57 -2.42
CA GLY A 60 17.15 1.03 -3.56
C GLY A 60 17.38 2.53 -3.56
N TYR A 61 18.11 2.99 -4.57
CA TYR A 61 18.44 4.41 -4.77
C TYR A 61 17.88 4.87 -6.11
N SER A 62 17.54 6.14 -6.22
CA SER A 62 17.11 6.79 -7.45
C SER A 62 17.49 8.25 -7.45
N ASP A 63 17.83 8.78 -8.62
CA ASP A 63 18.23 10.18 -8.80
C ASP A 63 17.04 11.14 -8.72
N GLU A 64 15.84 10.63 -8.99
CA GLU A 64 14.61 11.41 -9.08
C GLU A 64 13.56 10.91 -8.08
N LEU A 65 12.84 11.86 -7.46
CA LEU A 65 11.79 11.56 -6.49
C LEU A 65 10.66 10.74 -7.12
N ASP A 66 10.31 11.03 -8.37
CA ASP A 66 9.25 10.33 -9.10
C ASP A 66 9.60 8.84 -9.31
N LYS A 67 10.83 8.57 -9.79
CA LYS A 67 11.36 7.21 -9.93
C LYS A 67 11.39 6.45 -8.60
N ALA A 68 11.80 7.12 -7.53
CA ALA A 68 11.81 6.53 -6.19
C ALA A 68 10.39 6.15 -5.72
N LYS A 69 9.39 7.01 -5.97
CA LYS A 69 7.98 6.73 -5.65
C LYS A 69 7.43 5.58 -6.49
N ALA A 70 7.68 5.59 -7.81
CA ALA A 70 7.25 4.52 -8.70
C ALA A 70 7.85 3.16 -8.30
N ALA A 71 9.10 3.13 -7.87
CA ALA A 71 9.75 1.91 -7.37
C ALA A 71 9.10 1.38 -6.08
N VAL A 72 8.72 2.27 -5.15
CA VAL A 72 7.94 1.90 -3.96
C VAL A 72 6.60 1.30 -4.35
N GLU A 73 5.86 1.94 -5.26
CA GLU A 73 4.56 1.45 -5.71
C GLU A 73 4.67 0.08 -6.39
N LEU A 74 5.69 -0.11 -7.23
CA LEU A 74 5.96 -1.40 -7.88
C LEU A 74 6.30 -2.49 -6.87
N ALA A 75 7.16 -2.20 -5.89
CA ALA A 75 7.56 -3.16 -4.87
C ALA A 75 6.36 -3.58 -4.00
N VAL A 76 5.48 -2.64 -3.66
CA VAL A 76 4.23 -2.93 -2.94
C VAL A 76 3.28 -3.77 -3.78
N ALA A 77 3.06 -3.41 -5.04
CA ALA A 77 2.17 -4.15 -5.93
C ALA A 77 2.65 -5.60 -6.14
N ALA A 78 3.96 -5.80 -6.27
CA ALA A 78 4.55 -7.12 -6.36
C ALA A 78 4.34 -7.94 -5.07
N ALA A 79 4.49 -7.31 -3.90
CA ALA A 79 4.29 -7.98 -2.62
C ALA A 79 2.81 -8.29 -2.31
N ASP A 80 1.88 -7.43 -2.73
CA ASP A 80 0.44 -7.67 -2.58
C ASP A 80 0.00 -8.89 -3.41
N LYS A 81 0.45 -8.98 -4.67
CA LYS A 81 0.23 -10.18 -5.51
C LYS A 81 0.80 -11.45 -4.90
N GLN A 82 1.97 -11.35 -4.27
CA GLN A 82 2.58 -12.49 -3.57
C GLN A 82 1.69 -12.98 -2.42
N LEU A 83 1.12 -12.06 -1.62
CA LEU A 83 0.23 -12.43 -0.52
C LEU A 83 -1.08 -13.08 -1.00
N ASP A 84 -1.64 -12.59 -2.11
CA ASP A 84 -2.86 -13.17 -2.71
C ASP A 84 -2.68 -14.65 -3.09
N LEU A 85 -1.53 -14.97 -3.72
CA LEU A 85 -1.17 -16.34 -4.11
C LEU A 85 -1.09 -17.29 -2.90
N PHE A 86 -0.51 -16.84 -1.77
CA PHE A 86 -0.42 -17.66 -0.56
C PHE A 86 -1.77 -17.83 0.16
N GLN A 87 -2.68 -16.85 0.09
CA GLN A 87 -4.01 -16.99 0.66
C GLN A 87 -4.89 -17.95 -0.15
N GLN A 88 -4.70 -18.01 -1.47
CA GLN A 88 -5.44 -18.94 -2.32
C GLN A 88 -5.04 -20.40 -2.06
N ILE A 89 -3.75 -20.70 -1.94
CA ILE A 89 -3.27 -22.08 -1.74
C ILE A 89 -3.70 -22.67 -0.38
N ASN A 90 -3.70 -21.87 0.68
CA ASN A 90 -4.06 -22.35 2.03
C ASN A 90 -5.57 -22.58 2.23
N ARG A 91 -6.42 -22.26 1.24
CA ARG A 91 -7.87 -22.40 1.33
C ARG A 91 -8.42 -23.70 0.72
N ASP A 92 -7.56 -24.43 0.00
CA ASP A 92 -7.89 -25.64 -0.76
C ASP A 92 -7.37 -26.93 -0.06
N GLY A 93 -6.91 -26.81 1.20
CA GLY A 93 -6.43 -27.91 2.02
C GLY A 93 -7.38 -28.29 3.15
#